data_AF-A0A0P9EGU2-F1
#
_entry.id   AF-A0A0P9EGU2-F1
#
_cell.length_a   1.000
_cell.length_b   1.000
_cell.length_c   1.000
_cell.angle_alpha   90.00
_cell.angle_beta   90.00
_cell.angle_gamma   90.00
#
_symmetry.space_group_name_H-M   'P 1'
#
loop_
_entity.id
_entity.type
_entity.pdbx_description
1 polymer ?
#
loop_
_entity_poly.entity_id
_entity_poly.type
_entity_poly.pdbx_seq_one_letter_code
_entity_poly.pdbx_strand_id
1 'polypeptide(L)'
;MKKAKVQSFSLNWIKVEGAPIGTGKPLTAGQMKEIRNLLGTTPIYSEETPATVFIVLRKNWAVNEDQIERIKESFSKKVKLIKEGEEEGLLAGLHDGQGKFLGIGILCGVDYKRRVMKIYTPMSKNVSTIRFGQIKLDENGREIGLSTVYADYIP
;
A
#
# COMPACT_ATOMS: atom_id res chain seq x y z
N MET A 1 14.60 -3.41 -16.88
CA MET A 1 14.27 -4.85 -16.88
C MET A 1 13.89 -5.31 -18.29
N LYS A 2 14.53 -6.36 -18.85
CA LYS A 2 14.18 -6.84 -20.22
C LYS A 2 12.78 -7.49 -20.22
N LYS A 3 11.94 -7.17 -21.23
CA LYS A 3 10.57 -7.70 -21.44
C LYS A 3 9.55 -7.44 -20.30
N ALA A 4 9.84 -6.51 -19.39
CA ALA A 4 8.88 -6.14 -18.35
C ALA A 4 7.71 -5.35 -18.94
N LYS A 5 6.52 -5.59 -18.38
CA LYS A 5 5.30 -4.83 -18.69
C LYS A 5 4.51 -4.59 -17.41
N VAL A 6 3.58 -3.66 -17.45
CA VAL A 6 2.67 -3.43 -16.32
C VAL A 6 1.69 -4.61 -16.26
N GLN A 7 1.66 -5.28 -15.11
CA GLN A 7 0.74 -6.36 -14.78
C GLN A 7 -0.22 -5.88 -13.71
N SER A 8 -1.46 -6.34 -13.78
CA SER A 8 -2.50 -6.01 -12.80
C SER A 8 -2.79 -7.21 -11.91
N PHE A 9 -2.74 -7.00 -10.60
CA PHE A 9 -3.03 -8.00 -9.58
C PHE A 9 -4.22 -7.53 -8.74
N SER A 10 -5.24 -8.37 -8.62
CA SER A 10 -6.37 -8.12 -7.73
C SER A 10 -5.92 -8.30 -6.28
N LEU A 11 -6.16 -7.29 -5.42
CA LEU A 11 -5.88 -7.40 -3.99
C LEU A 11 -6.74 -8.47 -3.31
N ASN A 12 -7.83 -8.92 -3.94
CA ASN A 12 -8.67 -9.99 -3.41
C ASN A 12 -8.08 -11.39 -3.67
N TRP A 13 -7.12 -11.53 -4.60
CA TRP A 13 -6.57 -12.82 -5.04
C TRP A 13 -5.07 -12.97 -4.78
N ILE A 14 -4.39 -11.88 -4.43
CA ILE A 14 -2.97 -11.87 -4.13
C ILE A 14 -2.76 -11.67 -2.63
N LYS A 15 -1.84 -12.44 -2.04
CA LYS A 15 -1.33 -12.14 -0.70
C LYS A 15 -0.33 -11.00 -0.79
N VAL A 16 -0.50 -9.98 0.03
CA VAL A 16 0.48 -8.89 0.17
C VAL A 16 1.24 -9.06 1.48
N GLU A 17 2.56 -8.91 1.40
CA GLU A 17 3.46 -8.95 2.56
C GLU A 17 4.36 -7.70 2.57
N GLY A 18 4.81 -7.28 3.75
CA GLY A 18 5.73 -6.13 3.88
C GLY A 18 5.11 -4.76 3.60
N ALA A 19 3.80 -4.68 3.35
CA ALA A 19 3.05 -3.43 3.26
C ALA A 19 1.59 -3.63 3.70
N PRO A 20 0.97 -2.62 4.36
CA PRO A 20 -0.45 -2.64 4.73
C PRO A 20 -1.35 -2.30 3.52
N ILE A 21 -1.28 -3.09 2.45
CA ILE A 21 -2.10 -2.86 1.25
C ILE A 21 -2.94 -4.09 0.99
N GLY A 22 -4.22 -4.03 1.36
CA GLY A 22 -5.17 -5.12 1.13
C GLY A 22 -5.04 -6.25 2.15
N THR A 23 -4.37 -6.02 3.26
CA THR A 23 -4.10 -7.04 4.30
C THR A 23 -5.05 -6.94 5.48
N GLY A 24 -5.78 -5.83 5.61
CA GLY A 24 -6.72 -5.56 6.69
C GLY A 24 -8.20 -5.68 6.31
N LYS A 25 -9.06 -5.40 7.29
CA LYS A 25 -10.51 -5.25 7.09
C LYS A 25 -10.84 -3.78 6.85
N PRO A 26 -11.92 -3.45 6.10
CA PRO A 26 -12.40 -2.08 6.03
C PRO A 26 -12.74 -1.54 7.42
N LEU A 27 -12.53 -0.24 7.62
CA LEU A 27 -12.96 0.45 8.85
C LEU A 27 -14.49 0.37 9.02
N THR A 28 -14.92 0.31 10.27
CA THR A 28 -16.34 0.40 10.63
C THR A 28 -16.91 1.77 10.25
N ALA A 29 -18.25 1.86 10.13
CA ALA A 29 -18.93 3.12 9.83
C ALA A 29 -18.64 4.21 10.88
N GLY A 30 -18.49 3.83 12.16
CA GLY A 30 -18.14 4.74 13.25
C GLY A 30 -16.74 5.33 13.08
N GLN A 31 -15.73 4.47 12.91
CA GLN A 31 -14.34 4.89 12.66
C GLN A 31 -14.22 5.77 11.40
N MET A 32 -14.92 5.40 10.32
CA MET A 32 -14.92 6.19 9.09
C MET A 32 -15.57 7.57 9.29
N LYS A 33 -16.63 7.68 10.11
CA LYS A 33 -17.26 8.97 10.44
C LYS A 33 -16.30 9.84 11.25
N GLU A 34 -15.62 9.27 12.23
CA GLU A 34 -14.62 9.95 13.04
C GLU A 34 -13.47 10.51 12.20
N ILE A 35 -12.87 9.68 11.33
CA ILE A 35 -11.80 10.11 10.41
C ILE A 35 -12.28 11.26 9.51
N ARG A 36 -13.50 11.18 8.98
CA ARG A 36 -14.07 12.25 8.14
C ARG A 36 -14.21 13.56 8.90
N ASN A 37 -14.63 13.51 10.16
CA ASN A 37 -14.76 14.70 11.00
C ASN A 37 -13.40 15.34 11.28
N LEU A 38 -12.35 14.53 11.51
CA LEU A 38 -11.01 15.01 11.79
C LEU A 38 -10.32 15.56 10.53
N LEU A 39 -10.42 14.85 9.41
CA LEU A 39 -9.76 15.23 8.15
C LEU A 39 -10.52 16.27 7.33
N GLY A 40 -11.83 16.41 7.54
CA GLY A 40 -12.72 17.18 6.66
C GLY A 40 -12.90 16.54 5.28
N THR A 41 -12.51 15.27 5.09
CA THR A 41 -12.63 14.54 3.82
C THR A 41 -12.81 13.05 4.01
N THR A 42 -13.17 12.36 2.94
CA THR A 42 -13.26 10.91 2.90
C THR A 42 -11.97 10.34 2.30
N PRO A 43 -11.23 9.48 3.03
CA PRO A 43 -10.12 8.71 2.48
C PRO A 43 -10.55 7.93 1.22
N ILE A 44 -9.65 7.79 0.26
CA ILE A 44 -9.92 6.94 -0.92
C ILE A 44 -9.79 5.45 -0.58
N TYR A 45 -9.06 5.15 0.48
CA TYR A 45 -8.89 3.82 1.02
C TYR A 45 -8.65 3.88 2.52
N SER A 46 -9.12 2.87 3.23
CA SER A 46 -8.74 2.65 4.61
C SER A 46 -8.90 1.18 4.97
N GLU A 47 -7.96 0.65 5.74
CA GLU A 47 -8.07 -0.67 6.34
C GLU A 47 -7.49 -0.71 7.74
N GLU A 48 -7.89 -1.71 8.49
CA GLU A 48 -7.44 -1.94 9.86
C GLU A 48 -7.05 -3.40 10.06
N THR A 49 -5.92 -3.56 10.76
CA THR A 49 -5.43 -4.82 11.30
C THR A 49 -5.45 -4.74 12.83
N PRO A 50 -5.11 -5.81 13.57
CA PRO A 50 -5.01 -5.73 15.02
C PRO A 50 -4.02 -4.66 15.51
N ALA A 51 -2.95 -4.39 14.74
CA ALA A 51 -1.88 -3.49 15.14
C ALA A 51 -1.88 -2.12 14.44
N THR A 52 -2.45 -2.01 13.23
CA THR A 52 -2.29 -0.83 12.37
C THR A 52 -3.61 -0.40 11.73
N VAL A 53 -3.81 0.91 11.62
CA VAL A 53 -4.81 1.53 10.75
C VAL A 53 -4.07 2.19 9.58
N PHE A 54 -4.41 1.81 8.36
CA PHE A 54 -3.82 2.36 7.14
C PHE A 54 -4.85 3.19 6.40
N ILE A 55 -4.48 4.42 6.05
CA ILE A 55 -5.36 5.42 5.45
C ILE A 55 -4.66 6.00 4.22
N VAL A 56 -5.37 6.06 3.11
CA VAL A 56 -4.89 6.68 1.87
C VAL A 56 -5.78 7.85 1.50
N LEU A 57 -5.17 9.01 1.31
CA LEU A 57 -5.84 10.23 0.88
C LEU A 57 -5.55 10.51 -0.60
N ARG A 58 -6.38 11.35 -1.22
CA ARG A 58 -6.08 11.83 -2.58
C ARG A 58 -4.79 12.65 -2.58
N LYS A 59 -4.02 12.55 -3.68
CA LYS A 59 -2.76 13.28 -3.88
C LYS A 59 -2.84 14.78 -3.60
N ASN A 60 -3.92 15.42 -4.04
CA ASN A 60 -4.10 16.88 -3.93
C ASN A 60 -4.72 17.32 -2.59
N TRP A 61 -4.99 16.40 -1.67
CA TRP A 61 -5.59 16.77 -0.39
C TRP A 61 -4.53 17.28 0.58
N ALA A 62 -4.78 18.46 1.14
CA ALA A 62 -3.96 19.04 2.20
C ALA A 62 -4.46 18.53 3.56
N VAL A 63 -3.56 17.95 4.33
CA VAL A 63 -3.77 17.62 5.75
C VAL A 63 -2.64 18.27 6.51
N ASN A 64 -2.95 18.98 7.59
CA ASN A 64 -1.94 19.56 8.46
C ASN A 64 -1.49 18.56 9.53
N GLU A 65 -0.42 18.87 10.25
CA GLU A 65 0.14 17.98 11.26
C GLU A 65 -0.84 17.74 12.42
N ASP A 66 -1.56 18.77 12.88
CA ASP A 66 -2.57 18.65 13.95
C ASP A 66 -3.67 17.64 13.61
N GLN A 67 -4.15 17.62 12.36
CA GLN A 67 -5.13 16.64 11.90
C GLN A 67 -4.55 15.22 11.88
N ILE A 68 -3.28 15.07 11.49
CA ILE A 68 -2.61 13.76 11.50
C ILE A 68 -2.44 13.26 12.94
N GLU A 69 -2.04 14.14 13.86
CA GLU A 69 -1.84 13.82 15.27
C GLU A 69 -3.16 13.41 15.94
N ARG A 70 -4.23 14.18 15.74
CA ARG A 70 -5.57 13.83 16.27
C ARG A 70 -6.07 12.48 15.79
N ILE A 71 -5.78 12.09 14.55
CA ILE A 71 -6.15 10.75 14.05
C ILE A 71 -5.27 9.69 14.70
N LYS A 72 -3.97 9.94 14.87
CA LYS A 72 -3.10 9.01 15.59
C LYS A 72 -3.58 8.80 17.04
N GLU A 73 -4.07 9.84 17.69
CA GLU A 73 -4.63 9.79 19.05
C GLU A 73 -6.01 9.11 19.12
N SER A 74 -6.82 9.22 18.07
CA SER A 74 -8.17 8.62 18.04
C SER A 74 -8.17 7.10 17.99
N PHE A 75 -7.04 6.49 17.59
CA PHE A 75 -6.88 5.04 17.53
C PHE A 75 -5.87 4.56 18.56
N SER A 76 -6.19 3.51 19.32
CA SER A 76 -5.22 2.81 20.18
C SER A 76 -4.24 1.92 19.39
N LYS A 77 -3.95 2.28 18.13
CA LYS A 77 -3.18 1.50 17.13
C LYS A 77 -2.24 2.42 16.38
N LYS A 78 -1.23 1.85 15.73
CA LYS A 78 -0.37 2.63 14.83
C LYS A 78 -1.19 3.13 13.64
N VAL A 79 -1.22 4.44 13.41
CA VAL A 79 -1.85 5.00 12.21
C VAL A 79 -0.79 5.31 11.16
N LYS A 80 -0.99 4.77 9.96
CA LYS A 80 -0.19 5.04 8.77
C LYS A 80 -1.06 5.78 7.76
N LEU A 81 -0.70 7.03 7.49
CA LEU A 81 -1.41 7.89 6.57
C LEU A 81 -0.47 8.22 5.41
N ILE A 82 -0.93 7.97 4.19
CA ILE A 82 -0.21 8.29 2.95
C ILE A 82 -1.12 9.05 1.99
N LYS A 83 -0.50 9.69 1.00
CA LYS A 83 -1.20 10.17 -0.19
C LYS A 83 -1.08 9.16 -1.32
N GLU A 84 -2.12 9.10 -2.15
CA GLU A 84 -2.13 8.35 -3.40
C GLU A 84 -0.89 8.68 -4.25
N GLY A 85 -0.15 7.65 -4.63
CA GLY A 85 1.08 7.75 -5.41
C GLY A 85 2.35 7.72 -4.55
N GLU A 86 2.27 7.85 -3.22
CA GLU A 86 3.45 7.70 -2.36
C GLU A 86 3.99 6.26 -2.36
N GLU A 87 3.16 5.28 -2.70
CA GLU A 87 3.54 3.87 -2.84
C GLU A 87 4.29 3.57 -4.14
N GLU A 88 4.21 4.45 -5.14
CA GLU A 88 4.85 4.25 -6.45
C GLU A 88 6.36 4.14 -6.31
N GLY A 89 6.98 3.23 -7.06
CA GLY A 89 8.42 2.97 -7.03
C GLY A 89 8.84 1.89 -6.04
N LEU A 90 7.97 1.43 -5.13
CA LEU A 90 8.35 0.38 -4.17
C LEU A 90 8.81 -0.90 -4.88
N LEU A 91 9.98 -1.41 -4.45
CA LEU A 91 10.50 -2.69 -4.89
C LEU A 91 9.66 -3.83 -4.32
N ALA A 92 9.26 -4.73 -5.23
CA ALA A 92 8.43 -5.88 -4.93
C ALA A 92 9.13 -7.19 -5.31
N GLY A 93 9.12 -8.17 -4.41
CA GLY A 93 9.42 -9.57 -4.69
C GLY A 93 8.15 -10.36 -4.97
N LEU A 94 8.11 -11.07 -6.09
CA LEU A 94 6.99 -11.87 -6.55
C LEU A 94 7.25 -13.35 -6.25
N HIS A 95 6.29 -14.04 -5.65
CA HIS A 95 6.39 -15.45 -5.30
C HIS A 95 5.16 -16.23 -5.78
N ASP A 96 5.35 -17.53 -6.01
CA ASP A 96 4.25 -18.44 -6.34
C ASP A 96 3.51 -18.98 -5.11
N GLY A 97 2.50 -19.83 -5.38
CA GLY A 97 1.63 -20.43 -4.35
C GLY A 97 2.37 -21.32 -3.34
N GLN A 98 3.59 -21.74 -3.65
CA GLN A 98 4.45 -22.50 -2.74
C GLN A 98 5.46 -21.61 -2.01
N GLY A 99 5.40 -20.28 -2.22
CA GLY A 99 6.34 -19.32 -1.67
C GLY A 99 7.68 -19.27 -2.41
N LYS A 100 7.81 -19.91 -3.58
CA LYS A 100 9.04 -19.85 -4.37
C LYS A 100 9.17 -18.49 -5.04
N PHE A 101 10.36 -17.90 -4.95
CA PHE A 101 10.68 -16.64 -5.61
C PHE A 101 10.63 -16.77 -7.13
N LEU A 102 9.83 -15.92 -7.77
CA LEU A 102 9.67 -15.85 -9.22
C LEU A 102 10.49 -14.70 -9.84
N GLY A 103 10.65 -13.59 -9.12
CA GLY A 103 11.37 -12.43 -9.61
C GLY A 103 10.99 -11.15 -8.89
N ILE A 104 11.41 -10.01 -9.44
CA ILE A 104 11.14 -8.68 -8.89
C ILE A 104 10.21 -7.86 -9.79
N GLY A 105 9.69 -6.78 -9.23
CA GLY A 105 8.93 -5.76 -9.92
C GLY A 105 8.91 -4.43 -9.18
N ILE A 106 8.37 -3.41 -9.82
CA ILE A 106 8.23 -2.06 -9.26
C ILE A 106 6.75 -1.73 -9.15
N LEU A 107 6.30 -1.26 -7.99
CA LEU A 107 4.93 -0.79 -7.82
C LEU A 107 4.70 0.47 -8.65
N CYS A 108 3.79 0.39 -9.62
CA CYS A 108 3.39 1.54 -10.43
C CYS A 108 2.21 2.31 -9.81
N GLY A 109 1.63 1.80 -8.73
CA GLY A 109 0.49 2.40 -8.04
C GLY A 109 -0.63 1.39 -7.78
N VAL A 110 -1.60 1.81 -6.97
CA VAL A 110 -2.76 1.01 -6.60
C VAL A 110 -4.04 1.74 -6.96
N ASP A 111 -4.90 1.09 -7.75
CA ASP A 111 -6.28 1.53 -7.90
C ASP A 111 -7.06 1.03 -6.67
N TYR A 112 -7.07 1.86 -5.62
CA TYR A 112 -7.70 1.53 -4.35
C TYR A 112 -9.20 1.29 -4.44
N LYS A 113 -9.88 1.98 -5.37
CA LYS A 113 -11.32 1.82 -5.59
C LYS A 113 -11.63 0.46 -6.22
N ARG A 114 -10.85 0.06 -7.23
CA ARG A 114 -11.01 -1.24 -7.91
C ARG A 114 -10.30 -2.38 -7.19
N ARG A 115 -9.51 -2.07 -6.15
CA ARG A 115 -8.62 -3.00 -5.43
C ARG A 115 -7.67 -3.73 -6.38
N VAL A 116 -7.01 -2.97 -7.27
CA VAL A 116 -6.07 -3.50 -8.27
C VAL A 116 -4.69 -2.85 -8.09
N MET A 117 -3.68 -3.67 -7.88
CA MET A 117 -2.29 -3.27 -7.81
C MET A 117 -1.61 -3.42 -9.18
N LYS A 118 -0.86 -2.40 -9.60
CA LYS A 118 -0.12 -2.41 -10.87
C LYS A 118 1.37 -2.57 -10.60
N ILE A 119 1.99 -3.65 -11.09
CA ILE A 119 3.43 -3.89 -10.94
C ILE A 119 4.08 -3.93 -12.32
N TYR A 120 5.16 -3.18 -12.50
CA TYR A 120 6.04 -3.33 -13.66
C TYR A 120 7.00 -4.51 -13.43
N THR A 121 6.76 -5.61 -14.14
CA THR A 121 7.52 -6.86 -13.95
C THR A 121 7.51 -7.70 -15.24
N PRO A 122 8.57 -8.50 -15.50
CA PRO A 122 8.53 -9.52 -16.56
C PRO A 122 7.64 -10.73 -16.19
N MET A 123 7.26 -10.88 -14.92
CA MET A 123 6.49 -12.03 -14.44
C MET A 123 5.00 -11.86 -14.72
N SER A 124 4.38 -12.83 -15.40
CA SER A 124 2.98 -12.72 -15.83
C SER A 124 2.07 -13.86 -15.38
N LYS A 125 2.63 -14.92 -14.79
CA LYS A 125 1.89 -16.13 -14.41
C LYS A 125 2.33 -16.61 -13.03
N ASN A 126 1.43 -17.32 -12.36
CA ASN A 126 1.65 -18.03 -11.11
C ASN A 126 2.05 -17.17 -9.90
N VAL A 127 1.97 -15.85 -9.98
CA VAL A 127 2.20 -14.99 -8.82
C VAL A 127 1.01 -15.11 -7.88
N SER A 128 1.25 -15.53 -6.64
CA SER A 128 0.23 -15.57 -5.57
C SER A 128 0.56 -14.64 -4.42
N THR A 129 1.83 -14.25 -4.25
CA THR A 129 2.28 -13.38 -3.17
C THR A 129 3.18 -12.28 -3.71
N ILE A 130 2.93 -11.04 -3.28
CA ILE A 130 3.78 -9.87 -3.54
C ILE A 130 4.30 -9.37 -2.20
N ARG A 131 5.63 -9.35 -2.05
CA ARG A 131 6.32 -8.89 -0.85
C ARG A 131 7.02 -7.56 -1.13
N PHE A 132 6.69 -6.53 -0.38
CA PHE A 132 7.33 -5.21 -0.50
C PHE A 132 8.50 -5.07 0.46
N GLY A 133 9.55 -4.42 -0.06
CA GLY A 133 10.63 -3.88 0.76
C GLY A 133 10.42 -2.38 1.04
N GLN A 134 11.49 -1.72 1.47
CA GLN A 134 11.49 -0.26 1.73
C GLN A 134 12.14 0.54 0.59
N ILE A 135 12.84 -0.12 -0.34
CA ILE A 135 13.55 0.54 -1.43
C ILE A 135 12.55 1.06 -2.48
N LYS A 136 12.74 2.32 -2.90
CA LYS A 136 12.06 2.93 -4.03
C LYS A 136 12.98 3.00 -5.24
N LEU A 137 12.46 2.60 -6.39
CA LEU A 137 13.14 2.60 -7.68
C LEU A 137 12.44 3.56 -8.66
N ASP A 138 13.21 4.18 -9.54
CA ASP A 138 12.67 4.84 -10.74
C ASP A 138 12.29 3.82 -11.83
N GLU A 139 11.73 4.30 -12.95
CA GLU A 139 11.35 3.48 -14.10
C GLU A 139 12.51 2.73 -14.77
N ASN A 140 13.75 3.20 -14.56
CA ASN A 140 14.97 2.58 -15.06
C ASN A 140 15.51 1.51 -14.10
N GLY A 141 14.90 1.38 -12.90
CA GLY A 141 15.32 0.46 -11.85
C GLY A 141 16.48 0.98 -11.00
N ARG A 142 16.74 2.30 -11.03
CA ARG A 142 17.73 2.95 -10.16
C ARG A 142 17.08 3.25 -8.82
N GLU A 143 17.82 3.05 -7.74
CA GLU A 143 17.39 3.45 -6.41
C GLU A 143 17.26 4.97 -6.31
N ILE A 144 16.11 5.43 -5.82
CA ILE A 144 15.80 6.84 -5.61
C ILE A 144 15.52 7.17 -4.14
N GLY A 145 15.52 6.17 -3.25
CA GLY A 145 15.41 6.36 -1.82
C GLY A 145 14.71 5.21 -1.09
N LEU A 146 14.37 5.47 0.17
CA LEU A 146 13.67 4.55 1.04
C LEU A 146 12.29 5.10 1.43
N SER A 147 11.31 4.23 1.61
CA SER A 147 10.05 4.54 2.26
C SER A 147 9.81 3.61 3.44
N THR A 148 9.94 4.17 4.64
CA THR A 148 9.70 3.47 5.90
C THR A 148 8.24 3.50 6.31
N VAL A 149 7.37 4.26 5.60
CA VAL A 149 5.93 4.29 5.91
C VAL A 149 5.32 2.90 5.78
N TYR A 150 5.85 2.05 4.92
CA TYR A 150 5.40 0.68 4.72
C TYR A 150 6.12 -0.35 5.62
N ALA A 151 7.23 0.05 6.28
CA ALA A 151 8.02 -0.79 7.18
C ALA A 151 7.28 -1.22 8.45
N ASP A 152 7.75 -2.24 9.16
CA ASP A 152 7.17 -2.74 10.42
C ASP A 152 5.73 -3.25 10.33
N TYR A 153 5.29 -3.64 9.13
CA TYR A 153 4.03 -4.34 8.97
C TYR A 153 4.17 -5.81 9.40
N ILE A 154 3.72 -6.11 10.62
CA ILE A 154 3.53 -7.47 11.12
C ILE A 154 2.06 -7.83 10.83
N PRO A 155 1.77 -8.87 10.01
CA PRO A 155 0.42 -9.31 9.69
C PRO A 155 -0.44 -9.64 10.91
#